data_AF-A0A2V5PIF7-F1
#
_entry.id   AF-A0A2V5PIF7-F1
#
_cell.length_a   1.000
_cell.length_b   1.000
_cell.length_c   1.000
_cell.angle_alpha   90.00
_cell.angle_beta   90.00
_cell.angle_gamma   90.00
#
_symmetry.space_group_name_H-M   'P 1'
#
loop_
_entity.id
_entity.type
_entity.pdbx_description
1 polymer ?
#
loop_
_entity_poly.entity_id
_entity_poly.type
_entity_poly.pdbx_seq_one_letter_code
_entity_poly.pdbx_strand_id
1 'polypeptide(L)' 'TDEAVLGLQDAELQSLRSRGLNVYACAEAAQRRNIPLSDLAAFAGLSIVSDLMAGTDRFLSFN' A
#
# COMPACT_ATOMS: atom_id res chain seq x y z
N THR A 1 -8.32 -1.74 11.82
CA THR A 1 -7.00 -1.37 11.27
C THR A 1 -6.83 -2.06 9.93
N ASP A 2 -7.22 -1.37 8.86
CA ASP A 2 -6.98 -1.71 7.43
C ASP A 2 -7.60 -0.60 6.55
N GLU A 3 -7.81 0.58 7.10
CA GLU A 3 -8.53 1.69 6.45
C GLU A 3 -7.60 2.54 5.59
N ALA A 4 -6.29 2.37 5.73
CA ALA A 4 -5.27 3.07 4.95
C ALA A 4 -5.46 2.89 3.43
N VAL A 5 -6.07 1.78 2.98
CA VAL A 5 -6.43 1.56 1.56
C VAL A 5 -7.39 2.61 1.00
N LEU A 6 -8.14 3.32 1.85
CA LEU A 6 -9.00 4.44 1.45
C LEU A 6 -8.19 5.67 1.03
N GLY A 7 -6.99 5.85 1.59
CA GLY A 7 -6.08 6.93 1.26
C GLY A 7 -5.33 6.75 -0.06
N LEU A 8 -5.59 5.67 -0.81
CA LEU A 8 -4.84 5.37 -2.03
C LEU A 8 -4.99 6.46 -3.11
N GLN A 9 -6.11 7.18 -3.11
CA GLN A 9 -6.36 8.28 -4.05
C GLN A 9 -5.81 9.63 -3.57
N ASP A 10 -5.19 9.68 -2.38
CA ASP A 10 -4.64 10.91 -1.85
C ASP A 10 -3.58 11.52 -2.79
N ALA A 11 -3.73 12.81 -3.09
CA ALA A 11 -2.91 13.49 -4.09
C ALA A 11 -1.44 13.60 -3.66
N GLU A 12 -1.17 13.73 -2.36
CA GLU A 12 0.19 13.79 -1.83
C GLU A 12 0.86 12.42 -1.93
N LEU A 13 0.13 11.35 -1.58
CA LEU A 13 0.62 9.98 -1.75
C LEU A 13 0.94 9.67 -3.22
N GLN A 14 0.06 10.04 -4.14
CA GLN A 14 0.29 9.80 -5.57
C GLN A 14 1.42 10.67 -6.14
N SER A 15 1.61 11.89 -5.63
CA SER A 15 2.76 12.72 -5.94
C SER A 15 4.08 12.04 -5.53
N LEU A 16 4.15 11.47 -4.31
CA LEU A 16 5.31 10.71 -3.87
C LEU A 16 5.57 9.47 -4.73
N ARG A 17 4.50 8.75 -5.11
CA ARG A 17 4.60 7.61 -6.03
C ARG A 17 5.21 8.01 -7.37
N SER A 18 4.76 9.11 -7.95
CA SER A 18 5.32 9.64 -9.21
C SER A 18 6.81 9.99 -9.11
N ARG A 19 7.32 10.21 -7.90
CA ARG A 19 8.73 10.50 -7.61
C ARG A 19 9.57 9.25 -7.29
N GLY A 20 8.99 8.06 -7.44
CA GLY A 20 9.68 6.77 -7.27
C GLY A 20 9.33 6.01 -6.00
N LEU A 21 8.33 6.45 -5.22
CA LEU A 21 7.85 5.66 -4.08
C LEU A 21 7.08 4.42 -4.57
N ASN A 22 7.50 3.23 -4.13
CA ASN A 22 6.74 2.00 -4.35
C ASN A 22 5.61 1.91 -3.31
N VAL A 23 4.36 1.93 -3.78
CA VAL A 23 3.18 1.84 -2.92
C VAL A 23 2.56 0.45 -3.06
N TYR A 24 2.37 -0.23 -1.93
CA TYR A 24 1.71 -1.53 -1.85
C TYR A 24 0.41 -1.42 -1.08
N ALA A 25 -0.61 -2.19 -1.48
CA ALA A 25 -1.91 -2.22 -0.83
C ALA A 25 -2.39 -3.65 -0.61
N CYS A 26 -3.10 -3.87 0.51
CA CYS A 26 -3.70 -5.17 0.82
C CYS A 26 -4.89 -5.45 -0.10
N ALA A 27 -4.79 -6.49 -0.92
CA ALA A 27 -5.81 -6.86 -1.90
C ALA A 27 -7.15 -7.21 -1.23
N GLU A 28 -7.11 -7.98 -0.14
CA GLU A 28 -8.29 -8.40 0.61
C GLU A 28 -8.96 -7.21 1.31
N ALA A 29 -8.18 -6.25 1.82
CA ALA A 29 -8.73 -5.04 2.44
C ALA A 29 -9.41 -4.12 1.42
N ALA A 30 -8.86 -4.02 0.21
CA ALA A 30 -9.45 -3.27 -0.90
C ALA A 30 -10.76 -3.92 -1.40
N GLN A 31 -10.75 -5.24 -1.59
CA GLN A 31 -11.92 -5.99 -2.05
C GLN A 31 -13.09 -5.89 -1.06
N ARG A 32 -12.84 -6.08 0.24
CA ARG A 32 -13.88 -5.95 1.29
C ARG A 32 -14.53 -4.56 1.34
N ARG A 33 -13.85 -3.55 0.78
CA ARG A 33 -14.30 -2.15 0.75
C ARG A 33 -14.74 -1.70 -0.63
N ASN A 34 -14.87 -2.61 -1.60
CA ASN A 34 -15.22 -2.30 -2.99
C ASN A 34 -14.30 -1.26 -3.64
N ILE A 35 -13.02 -1.25 -3.25
CA ILE A 35 -12.00 -0.39 -3.88
C ILE A 35 -11.53 -1.12 -5.15
N PRO A 36 -11.64 -0.50 -6.33
CA PRO A 36 -11.17 -1.12 -7.57
C PRO A 36 -9.67 -1.36 -7.50
N LEU A 37 -9.24 -2.56 -7.92
CA LEU A 37 -7.84 -2.78 -8.25
C LEU A 37 -7.48 -1.82 -9.40
N SER A 38 -6.38 -1.11 -9.23
CA SER A 38 -5.95 -0.05 -10.13
C SER A 38 -4.44 0.07 -10.10
N ASP A 39 -3.91 0.90 -10.98
CA ASP A 39 -2.47 1.13 -11.02
C ASP A 39 -1.98 2.06 -9.91
N LEU A 40 -2.83 2.44 -8.94
CA LEU A 40 -2.46 3.37 -7.86
C LEU A 40 -1.55 2.74 -6.78
N ALA A 41 -1.49 1.40 -6.73
CA ALA A 41 -0.57 0.63 -5.89
C ALA A 41 -0.39 -0.79 -6.46
N ALA A 42 0.67 -1.47 -6.03
CA ALA A 42 0.79 -2.91 -6.18
C ALA A 42 -0.09 -3.61 -5.14
N PHE A 43 -1.17 -4.25 -5.58
CA PHE A 43 -2.04 -5.03 -4.71
C PHE A 43 -1.46 -6.42 -4.45
N ALA A 44 -1.27 -6.77 -3.18
CA ALA A 44 -0.67 -8.03 -2.77
C ALA A 44 -1.26 -8.51 -1.44
N GLY A 45 -1.08 -9.80 -1.16
CA GLY A 45 -1.41 -10.39 0.15
C GLY A 45 -0.37 -10.02 1.21
N LEU A 46 -0.69 -10.32 2.47
CA LEU A 46 0.13 -9.94 3.64
C LEU A 46 1.56 -10.51 3.63
N SER A 47 1.84 -11.57 2.88
CA SER A 47 3.19 -12.16 2.78
C SER A 47 4.23 -11.17 2.25
N ILE A 48 3.83 -10.23 1.38
CA ILE A 48 4.75 -9.20 0.84
C ILE A 48 5.33 -8.32 1.95
N VAL A 49 4.61 -8.13 3.06
CA VAL A 49 5.06 -7.28 4.17
C VAL A 49 6.30 -7.90 4.81
N SER A 50 6.31 -9.22 5.00
CA SER A 50 7.48 -9.95 5.51
C SER A 50 8.69 -9.80 4.59
N ASP A 51 8.47 -9.90 3.27
CA ASP A 51 9.54 -9.76 2.28
C ASP A 51 10.10 -8.32 2.27
N LEU A 52 9.22 -7.31 2.35
CA LEU A 52 9.62 -5.89 2.43
C LEU A 52 10.39 -5.59 3.71
N MET A 53 9.97 -6.18 4.84
CA MET A 53 10.67 -6.04 6.12
C MET A 53 12.07 -6.66 6.07
N ALA A 54 12.22 -7.80 5.40
CA ALA A 54 13.52 -8.45 5.24
C ALA A 54 14.45 -7.69 4.28
N GLY A 55 13.89 -6.97 3.30
CA GLY A 55 14.64 -6.23 2.28
C GLY A 55 14.95 -4.77 2.62
N THR A 56 14.53 -4.27 3.77
CA THR A 56 14.73 -2.86 4.18
C THR A 56 15.65 -2.75 5.40
N ASP A 57 16.45 -1.69 5.46
CA ASP A 57 17.27 -1.40 6.65
C ASP A 57 16.41 -1.01 7.87
N ARG A 58 15.23 -0.42 7.60
CA ARG A 58 14.31 0.06 8.63
C ARG A 58 12.87 -0.14 8.20
N PHE A 59 12.08 -0.67 9.13
CA PHE A 59 10.64 -0.78 9.00
C PHE A 59 9.97 0.18 9.99
N LEU A 60 9.13 1.08 9.47
CA LEU A 60 8.36 2.03 10.26
C LEU A 60 6.88 1.71 10.11
N SER A 61 6.20 1.50 11.23
CA SER A 61 4.76 1.30 11.28
C SER A 61 4.09 2.55 11.83
N PHE A 62 3.04 2.99 11.17
CA PHE A 62 2.17 4.09 11.61
C PHE A 62 0.85 3.46 12.07
N ASN A 63 0.37 3.81 13.27
CA ASN A 63 -0.81 3.20 13.91
C ASN A 63 -1.99 4.16 13.87
#